data_AF-A0A6B2XM32-F1
#
_entry.id   AF-A0A6B2XM32-F1
#
_cell.length_a   1.000
_cell.length_b   1.000
_cell.length_c   1.000
_cell.angle_alpha   90.00
_cell.angle_beta   90.00
_cell.angle_gamma   90.00
#
_symmetry.space_group_name_H-M   'P 1'
#
loop_
_entity.id
_entity.type
_entity.pdbx_description
1 polymer ?
#
loop_
_entity_poly.entity_id
_entity_poly.type
_entity_poly.pdbx_seq_one_letter_code
_entity_poly.pdbx_strand_id
1 'polypeptide(L)' 'FHRDLSWPYAEDQGAAGRWGVGTPNANVLLCGAGAVRGGGVSGVPGHNAAMAVLGH' A
#
# COMPACT_ATOMS: atom_id res chain seq x y z
N PHE A 1 1.82 -12.53 -3.39
CA PHE A 1 2.78 -12.16 -4.45
C PHE A 1 2.19 -12.20 -5.86
N HIS A 2 0.91 -12.53 -6.03
CA HIS A 2 0.15 -12.21 -7.23
C HIS A 2 -1.21 -11.67 -6.78
N ARG A 3 -1.32 -10.35 -6.77
CA ARG A 3 -2.58 -9.64 -6.95
C ARG A 3 -2.73 -9.38 -8.44
N ASP A 4 -3.92 -9.03 -8.89
CA ASP A 4 -4.10 -8.55 -10.26
C ASP A 4 -3.11 -7.43 -10.57
N LEU A 5 -2.62 -7.41 -11.81
CA LEU A 5 -1.72 -6.37 -12.28
C LEU A 5 -2.37 -5.02 -11.99
N SER A 6 -1.71 -4.24 -11.15
CA SER A 6 -2.15 -2.89 -10.80
C SER A 6 -1.04 -1.91 -11.11
N TRP A 7 -1.40 -0.75 -11.65
CA TRP A 7 -0.47 0.35 -11.83
C TRP A 7 0.12 0.81 -10.49
N PRO A 8 1.38 1.26 -10.45
CA PRO A 8 2.05 1.70 -9.23
C PRO A 8 1.57 3.06 -8.71
N TYR A 9 0.64 3.69 -9.43
CA TYR A 9 -0.06 4.90 -9.07
C TYR A 9 -1.56 4.59 -8.97
N ALA A 10 -2.25 5.26 -8.05
CA ALA A 10 -3.70 5.16 -7.95
C ALA A 10 -4.35 5.99 -9.06
N GLU A 11 -5.31 5.42 -9.78
CA GLU A 11 -6.08 6.14 -10.80
C GLU A 11 -7.03 7.17 -10.16
N ASP A 12 -7.52 6.86 -8.96
CA ASP A 12 -8.27 7.78 -8.10
C ASP A 12 -7.49 8.03 -6.80
N GLN A 13 -7.37 9.31 -6.43
CA GLN A 13 -6.66 9.74 -5.22
C GLN A 13 -7.27 9.15 -3.94
N GLY A 14 -8.57 8.87 -3.92
CA GLY A 14 -9.26 8.27 -2.78
C GLY A 14 -9.08 6.76 -2.65
N ALA A 15 -8.91 6.05 -3.77
CA ALA A 15 -9.03 4.59 -3.81
C ALA A 15 -7.97 3.81 -3.03
N ALA A 16 -6.75 4.35 -2.90
CA ALA A 16 -5.65 3.67 -2.20
C ALA A 16 -5.37 4.23 -0.79
N GLY A 17 -6.11 5.28 -0.39
CA GLY A 17 -5.77 6.10 0.77
C GLY A 17 -4.40 6.77 0.64
N ARG A 18 -4.01 7.50 1.69
CA ARG A 18 -2.78 8.30 1.73
C ARG A 18 -1.52 7.45 1.48
N TRP A 19 -1.43 6.30 2.14
CA TRP A 19 -0.23 5.47 2.15
C TRP A 19 -0.26 4.32 1.13
N GLY A 20 -1.40 3.98 0.53
CA GLY A 20 -1.47 2.94 -0.51
C GLY A 20 -1.35 1.50 -0.01
N VAL A 21 -1.47 1.29 1.31
CA VAL A 21 -1.24 0.02 2.01
C VAL A 21 -2.49 -0.52 2.71
N GLY A 22 -3.62 0.19 2.62
CA GLY A 22 -4.88 -0.21 3.24
C GLY A 22 -5.46 -1.48 2.61
N THR A 23 -6.21 -2.23 3.40
CA THR A 23 -7.01 -3.38 2.95
C THR A 23 -8.48 -3.16 3.35
N PRO A 24 -9.43 -3.95 2.83
CA PRO A 24 -10.82 -3.91 3.30
C PRO A 24 -10.99 -4.26 4.79
N ASN A 25 -9.98 -4.88 5.40
CA ASN A 25 -10.03 -5.32 6.79
C ASN A 25 -9.40 -4.24 7.68
N ALA A 26 -10.16 -3.78 8.68
CA ALA A 26 -9.67 -2.81 9.64
C ALA A 26 -8.37 -3.30 10.32
N ASN A 27 -7.41 -2.39 10.50
CA ASN A 27 -6.11 -2.63 11.13
C ASN A 27 -5.22 -3.68 10.43
N VAL A 28 -5.56 -4.12 9.21
CA VAL A 28 -4.71 -4.98 8.39
C VAL A 28 -4.14 -4.17 7.23
N LEU A 29 -2.82 -4.13 7.14
CA LEU A 29 -2.07 -3.34 6.16
C LEU A 29 -1.12 -4.22 5.35
N LEU A 30 -0.89 -3.83 4.11
CA LEU A 30 -0.01 -4.54 3.18
C LEU A 30 1.38 -3.89 3.13
N CYS A 31 2.42 -4.64 3.52
CA CYS A 31 3.80 -4.13 3.62
C CYS A 31 4.76 -4.67 2.54
N GLY A 32 4.24 -5.30 1.48
CA GLY A 32 5.04 -5.97 0.46
C GLY A 32 4.73 -5.55 -0.97
N ALA A 33 5.28 -6.28 -1.94
CA ALA A 33 5.16 -6.02 -3.39
C ALA A 33 3.73 -5.91 -3.95
N GLY A 34 2.73 -6.29 -3.15
CA GLY A 34 1.33 -6.13 -3.50
C GLY A 34 0.73 -4.78 -3.10
N ALA A 35 1.44 -3.87 -2.43
CA ALA A 35 0.89 -2.55 -2.13
C ALA A 35 0.71 -1.73 -3.41
N VAL A 36 -0.29 -0.85 -3.45
CA VAL A 36 -0.55 0.02 -4.62
C VAL A 36 0.64 0.94 -4.88
N ARG A 37 1.38 1.29 -3.81
CA ARG A 37 2.52 2.21 -3.84
C ARG A 37 3.78 1.49 -3.34
N GLY A 38 4.80 1.40 -4.19
CA GLY A 38 6.10 0.83 -3.85
C GLY A 38 6.28 -0.60 -4.36
N GLY A 39 7.18 -0.77 -5.33
CA GLY A 39 7.54 -2.10 -5.82
C GLY A 39 8.21 -2.97 -4.74
N GLY A 40 8.31 -4.27 -5.00
CA GLY A 40 8.81 -5.25 -4.02
C GLY A 40 10.27 -5.13 -3.59
N VAL A 41 11.06 -4.29 -4.26
CA VAL A 41 12.52 -4.21 -4.05
C VAL A 41 12.92 -2.98 -3.22
N SER A 42 12.13 -1.90 -3.24
CA SER A 42 12.53 -0.62 -2.64
C SER A 42 12.25 -0.51 -1.13
N GLY A 43 11.50 -1.44 -0.55
CA GLY A 43 11.05 -1.36 0.86
C GLY A 43 9.98 -0.29 1.13
N VAL A 44 9.58 0.50 0.13
CA VAL A 44 8.55 1.55 0.26
C VAL A 44 7.24 1.05 0.86
N PRO A 45 6.70 -0.14 0.49
CA PRO A 45 5.48 -0.65 1.10
C PRO A 45 5.59 -0.85 2.62
N GLY A 46 6.75 -1.29 3.11
CA GLY A 46 7.01 -1.45 4.53
C GLY A 46 7.04 -0.11 5.27
N HIS A 47 7.74 0.88 4.69
CA HIS A 47 7.73 2.25 5.21
C HIS A 47 6.32 2.83 5.27
N ASN A 48 5.56 2.73 4.19
CA ASN A 48 4.20 3.26 4.12
C ASN A 48 3.25 2.58 5.13
N ALA A 49 3.36 1.26 5.30
CA ALA A 49 2.60 0.53 6.29
C ALA A 49 2.92 1.03 7.72
N ALA A 50 4.20 1.26 8.03
CA ALA A 50 4.61 1.82 9.32
C ALA A 50 4.02 3.22 9.54
N MET A 51 4.08 4.09 8.54
CA MET A 51 3.52 5.44 8.66
C MET A 51 1.99 5.44 8.83
N ALA A 52 1.30 4.51 8.17
CA ALA A 52 -0.14 4.32 8.36
C ALA A 52 -0.49 3.85 9.78
N VAL A 53 0.31 2.94 10.37
CA VAL A 53 0.14 2.52 11.78
C VAL A 53 0.34 3.69 12.74
N LEU A 54 1.31 4.55 12.48
CA LEU A 54 1.64 5.70 13.32
C LEU A 54 0.64 6.86 13.21
N GLY A 55 -0.36 6.75 12.31
CA GLY A 55 -1.36 7.80 12.10
C GLY A 55 -0.83 9.06 11.41
N HIS A 56 0.25 8.93 10.64
CA HIS A 56 0.82 10.05 9.90
C HIS A 56 0.02 10.45 8.68
#